data_AF-A0A2I0QL47-F1
#
_entry.id   AF-A0A2I0QL47-F1
#
_cell.length_a   1.000
_cell.length_b   1.000
_cell.length_c   1.000
_cell.angle_alpha   90.00
_cell.angle_beta   90.00
_cell.angle_gamma   90.00
#
_symmetry.space_group_name_H-M   'P 1'
#
loop_
_entity.id
_entity.type
_entity.pdbx_description
1 polymer ?
#
loop_
_entity_poly.entity_id
_entity_poly.type
_entity_poly.pdbx_seq_one_letter_code
_entity_poly.pdbx_strand_id
1 'polypeptide(L)'
;MLRTAIANPHAKITFTDPDGRKTVFERTGGEILKKPKELKPHPRGINIDDLIRLSKRENISVSSFLIHSLSRVTQDKINELRTMTDVDLNKRADEMTWQDAEKIINAFRTIKFLAPSSEGLRTIGEENIKKALAAIINPEILFVIVRKPAVHSGGHAFQVECAFCYGGNAGRRTSEGKVKSEIMRFANS
;
A
#
# COMPACT_ATOMS: atom_id res chain seq x y z
N MET A 1 -6.53 16.52 13.82
CA MET A 1 -7.79 16.50 13.05
C MET A 1 -7.64 17.09 11.65
N LEU A 2 -7.01 18.26 11.49
CA LEU A 2 -6.76 18.86 10.17
C LEU A 2 -6.16 17.88 9.14
N ARG A 3 -5.06 17.20 9.51
CA ARG A 3 -4.39 16.22 8.65
C ARG A 3 -5.32 15.09 8.23
N THR A 4 -6.10 14.54 9.16
CA THR A 4 -7.08 13.49 8.89
C THR A 4 -8.15 13.96 7.90
N ALA A 5 -8.66 15.19 8.05
CA ALA A 5 -9.64 15.77 7.13
C ALA A 5 -9.08 15.94 5.70
N ILE A 6 -7.82 16.38 5.57
CA ILE A 6 -7.13 16.49 4.27
C ILE A 6 -6.99 15.13 3.60
N ALA A 7 -6.60 14.09 4.35
CA ALA A 7 -6.41 12.76 3.81
C ALA A 7 -7.73 12.03 3.48
N ASN A 8 -8.84 12.45 4.10
CA ASN A 8 -10.15 11.82 3.97
C ASN A 8 -11.19 12.82 3.44
N PRO A 9 -11.08 13.27 2.18
CA PRO A 9 -12.01 14.26 1.61
C PRO A 9 -13.46 13.75 1.54
N HIS A 10 -13.66 12.44 1.62
CA HIS A 10 -14.95 11.79 1.62
C HIS A 10 -15.64 11.79 2.99
N ALA A 11 -14.95 12.17 4.07
CA ALA A 11 -15.49 12.19 5.42
C ALA A 11 -15.92 13.60 5.85
N LYS A 12 -16.98 13.67 6.66
CA LYS A 12 -17.31 14.85 7.46
C LYS A 12 -16.81 14.62 8.88
N ILE A 13 -16.02 15.54 9.42
CA ILE A 13 -15.46 15.42 10.76
C ILE A 13 -15.94 16.61 11.60
N THR A 14 -16.72 16.32 12.64
CA THR A 14 -17.14 17.32 13.63
C THR A 14 -16.38 17.07 14.92
N PHE A 15 -15.67 18.08 15.41
CA PHE A 15 -14.98 18.05 16.69
C PHE A 15 -15.57 19.08 17.64
N THR A 16 -15.88 18.65 18.85
CA THR A 16 -16.27 19.55 19.95
C THR A 16 -15.16 19.49 20.98
N ASP A 17 -14.55 20.63 21.30
CA ASP A 17 -13.52 20.71 22.34
C ASP A 17 -14.13 20.69 23.75
N PRO A 18 -13.32 20.58 24.82
CA PRO A 18 -13.81 20.63 26.20
C PRO A 18 -14.51 21.94 26.58
N ASP A 19 -14.20 23.04 25.88
CA ASP A 19 -14.83 24.35 26.07
C ASP A 19 -16.16 24.48 25.29
N GLY A 20 -16.59 23.43 24.59
CA GLY A 20 -17.82 23.38 23.80
C GLY A 20 -17.72 23.97 22.40
N ARG A 21 -16.54 24.43 21.96
CA ARG A 21 -16.34 24.98 20.61
C ARG A 21 -16.38 23.85 19.58
N LYS A 22 -17.20 24.05 18.55
CA LYS A 22 -17.37 23.11 17.45
C LYS A 22 -16.53 23.52 16.24
N THR A 23 -15.67 22.62 15.79
CA THR A 23 -14.97 22.71 14.51
C THR A 23 -15.54 21.66 13.57
N VAL A 24 -15.99 22.07 12.39
CA VAL A 24 -16.57 21.17 11.39
C VAL A 24 -15.72 21.20 10.13
N PHE A 25 -15.23 20.03 9.72
CA PHE A 25 -14.62 19.81 8.42
C PHE A 25 -15.66 19.14 7.54
N GLU A 26 -16.21 19.90 6.60
CA GLU A 26 -17.20 19.40 5.64
C GLU A 26 -16.54 18.50 4.59
N ARG A 27 -17.36 17.59 4.05
CA ARG A 27 -16.95 16.68 2.99
C ARG A 27 -16.63 17.47 1.71
N THR A 28 -15.47 17.19 1.09
CA THR A 28 -15.03 17.85 -0.15
C THR A 28 -15.00 16.91 -1.36
N GLY A 29 -15.05 15.59 -1.16
CA GLY A 29 -15.05 14.58 -2.23
C GLY A 29 -16.27 13.64 -2.13
N GLY A 30 -16.96 13.41 -3.25
CA GLY A 30 -18.25 12.70 -3.29
C GLY A 30 -18.19 11.16 -3.35
N GLU A 31 -17.03 10.58 -3.63
CA GLU A 31 -16.89 9.12 -3.77
C GLU A 31 -16.38 8.47 -2.49
N ILE A 32 -17.06 7.41 -2.05
CA ILE A 32 -16.56 6.53 -0.99
C ILE A 32 -15.67 5.49 -1.68
N LEU A 33 -14.40 5.43 -1.28
CA LEU A 33 -13.47 4.45 -1.84
C LEU A 33 -13.99 3.03 -1.53
N LYS A 34 -13.99 2.17 -2.55
CA LYS A 34 -14.32 0.74 -2.37
C LYS A 34 -13.35 0.14 -1.35
N LYS A 35 -13.87 -0.71 -0.46
CA LYS A 35 -13.05 -1.42 0.52
C LYS A 35 -11.85 -2.11 -0.16
N PRO A 36 -10.67 -2.12 0.46
CA PRO A 36 -9.55 -2.90 -0.02
C PRO A 36 -9.95 -4.37 -0.16
N LYS A 37 -9.51 -5.01 -1.23
CA LYS A 37 -9.62 -6.47 -1.38
C LYS A 37 -8.30 -7.08 -0.94
N GLU A 38 -8.37 -8.20 -0.24
CA GLU A 38 -7.19 -8.97 0.10
C GLU A 38 -6.50 -9.43 -1.19
N LEU A 39 -5.18 -9.23 -1.24
CA LEU A 39 -4.35 -9.69 -2.35
C LEU A 39 -3.45 -10.82 -1.88
N LYS A 40 -3.27 -11.82 -2.74
CA LYS A 40 -2.30 -12.89 -2.51
C LYS A 40 -0.88 -12.28 -2.42
N PRO A 41 -0.04 -12.75 -1.50
CA PRO A 41 1.34 -12.28 -1.39
C PRO A 41 2.12 -12.53 -2.68
N HIS A 42 3.07 -11.65 -2.98
CA HIS A 42 3.93 -11.79 -4.15
C HIS A 42 5.17 -12.64 -3.83
N PRO A 43 5.62 -13.55 -4.73
CA PRO A 43 6.76 -14.45 -4.49
C PRO A 43 8.06 -13.76 -4.10
N ARG A 44 8.31 -12.53 -4.57
CA ARG A 44 9.51 -11.77 -4.19
C ARG A 44 9.37 -11.02 -2.86
N GLY A 45 8.16 -10.91 -2.32
CA GLY A 45 7.88 -10.21 -1.07
C GLY A 45 7.68 -11.12 0.14
N ILE A 46 7.76 -12.44 -0.07
CA ILE A 46 7.53 -13.42 0.97
C ILE A 46 8.84 -13.89 1.60
N ASN A 47 8.83 -14.11 2.90
CA ASN A 47 9.96 -14.65 3.65
C ASN A 47 9.80 -16.17 3.87
N ILE A 48 10.84 -16.82 4.37
CA ILE A 48 10.83 -18.26 4.67
C ILE A 48 9.75 -18.59 5.70
N ASP A 49 9.67 -17.81 6.78
CA ASP A 49 8.66 -17.98 7.83
C ASP A 49 7.23 -17.87 7.30
N ASP A 50 6.97 -16.85 6.46
CA ASP A 50 5.68 -16.66 5.82
C ASP A 50 5.31 -17.85 4.93
N LEU A 51 6.26 -18.36 4.14
CA LEU A 51 6.02 -19.47 3.23
C LEU A 51 5.64 -20.74 4.00
N ILE A 52 6.34 -21.05 5.09
CA ILE A 52 6.03 -22.19 5.97
C ILE A 52 4.68 -21.97 6.65
N ARG A 53 4.44 -20.79 7.22
CA ARG A 53 3.18 -20.48 7.90
C ARG A 53 1.97 -20.62 6.97
N LEU A 54 2.11 -20.22 5.70
CA LEU A 54 1.07 -20.40 4.69
C LEU A 54 0.92 -21.88 4.32
N SER A 55 2.03 -22.60 4.13
CA SER A 55 1.98 -24.00 3.71
C SER A 55 1.32 -24.90 4.75
N LYS A 56 1.49 -24.63 6.05
CA LYS A 56 0.84 -25.37 7.14
C LYS A 56 -0.69 -25.30 7.15
N ARG A 57 -1.29 -24.38 6.39
CA ARG A 57 -2.76 -24.24 6.27
C ARG A 57 -3.32 -24.95 5.04
N GLU A 58 -2.46 -25.52 4.21
CA GLU A 58 -2.78 -25.97 2.87
C GLU A 58 -2.53 -27.47 2.76
N ASN A 59 -3.55 -28.22 2.33
CA ASN A 59 -3.53 -29.68 2.32
C ASN A 59 -3.31 -30.26 0.91
N ILE A 60 -2.57 -29.53 0.08
CA ILE A 60 -2.31 -29.79 -1.34
C ILE A 60 -0.80 -29.92 -1.58
N SER A 61 -0.39 -30.30 -2.79
CA SER A 61 1.03 -30.37 -3.14
C SER A 61 1.70 -28.99 -3.08
N VAL A 62 3.01 -28.95 -2.83
CA VAL A 62 3.79 -27.69 -2.82
C VAL A 62 3.60 -26.92 -4.14
N SER A 63 3.62 -27.59 -5.30
CA SER A 63 3.40 -26.94 -6.59
C SER A 63 2.05 -26.20 -6.66
N SER A 64 0.98 -26.88 -6.23
CA SER A 64 -0.38 -26.35 -6.26
C SER A 64 -0.54 -25.23 -5.23
N PHE A 65 0.04 -25.41 -4.04
CA PHE A 65 0.13 -24.37 -3.01
C PHE A 65 0.76 -23.09 -3.54
N LEU A 66 1.94 -23.18 -4.17
CA LEU A 66 2.63 -21.99 -4.68
C LEU A 66 1.80 -21.25 -5.74
N ILE A 67 1.05 -21.97 -6.59
CA ILE A 67 0.14 -21.38 -7.60
C ILE A 67 -1.10 -20.76 -6.93
N HIS A 68 -1.70 -21.44 -5.96
CA HIS A 68 -2.96 -21.01 -5.35
C HIS A 68 -2.79 -19.93 -4.30
N SER A 69 -1.71 -19.94 -3.53
CA SER A 69 -1.53 -19.06 -2.37
C SER A 69 -0.67 -17.84 -2.68
N LEU A 70 0.13 -17.86 -3.75
CA LEU A 70 0.93 -16.70 -4.18
C LEU A 70 0.36 -16.04 -5.44
N SER A 71 0.60 -14.75 -5.61
CA SER A 71 0.26 -14.03 -6.83
C SER A 71 1.33 -14.23 -7.91
N ARG A 72 0.93 -14.17 -9.19
CA ARG A 72 1.86 -14.21 -10.34
C ARG A 72 2.72 -15.48 -10.46
N VAL A 73 2.37 -16.56 -9.76
CA VAL A 73 2.96 -17.89 -9.96
C VAL A 73 2.10 -18.67 -10.93
N THR A 74 2.67 -19.02 -12.09
CA THR A 74 2.02 -19.86 -13.10
C THR A 74 2.68 -21.24 -13.13
N GLN A 75 2.07 -22.17 -13.86
CA GLN A 75 2.67 -23.49 -14.07
C GLN A 75 4.08 -23.40 -14.69
N ASP A 76 4.30 -22.45 -15.60
CA ASP A 76 5.63 -22.22 -16.19
C ASP A 76 6.67 -21.82 -15.14
N LYS A 77 6.27 -21.02 -14.14
CA LYS A 77 7.16 -20.65 -13.03
C LYS A 77 7.44 -21.82 -12.10
N ILE A 78 6.50 -22.74 -11.93
CA ILE A 78 6.74 -24.00 -11.23
C ILE A 78 7.73 -24.87 -12.02
N ASN A 79 7.61 -24.94 -13.34
CA ASN A 79 8.54 -25.71 -14.16
C ASN A 79 9.96 -25.11 -14.11
N GLU A 80 10.08 -23.77 -14.15
CA GLU A 80 11.34 -23.07 -13.95
C GLU A 80 11.93 -23.39 -12.56
N LEU A 81 11.10 -23.34 -11.50
CA LEU A 81 11.50 -23.70 -10.15
C LEU A 81 12.03 -25.14 -10.04
N ARG A 82 11.38 -26.11 -10.70
CA ARG A 82 11.84 -27.52 -10.74
C ARG A 82 13.23 -27.69 -11.34
N THR A 83 13.63 -26.80 -12.24
CA THR A 83 14.98 -26.83 -12.84
C THR A 83 16.04 -26.19 -11.96
N MET A 84 15.63 -25.36 -11.01
CA MET A 84 16.53 -24.58 -10.14
C MET A 84 16.71 -25.19 -8.75
N THR A 85 15.81 -26.07 -8.31
CA THR A 85 15.85 -26.68 -6.98
C THR A 85 15.60 -28.18 -7.04
N ASP A 86 16.14 -28.89 -6.08
CA ASP A 86 15.94 -30.32 -5.82
C ASP A 86 14.75 -30.58 -4.87
N VAL A 87 13.92 -29.55 -4.60
CA VAL A 87 12.77 -29.68 -3.72
C VAL A 87 11.69 -30.51 -4.42
N ASP A 88 11.22 -31.57 -3.76
CA ASP A 88 10.07 -32.32 -4.24
C ASP A 88 8.80 -31.45 -4.16
N LEU A 89 8.37 -30.92 -5.31
CA LEU A 89 7.19 -30.07 -5.39
C LEU A 89 5.87 -30.87 -5.40
N ASN A 90 5.92 -32.20 -5.49
CA ASN A 90 4.73 -33.06 -5.47
C ASN A 90 4.34 -33.46 -4.04
N LYS A 91 5.27 -33.37 -3.08
CA LYS A 91 4.97 -33.60 -1.66
C LYS A 91 3.94 -32.61 -1.11
N ARG A 92 3.39 -32.93 0.06
CA ARG A 92 2.37 -32.06 0.69
C ARG A 92 2.99 -30.74 1.17
N ALA A 93 2.24 -29.64 1.02
CA ALA A 93 2.69 -28.31 1.40
C ALA A 93 2.87 -28.17 2.93
N ASP A 94 2.02 -28.82 3.72
CA ASP A 94 2.12 -28.89 5.18
C ASP A 94 3.35 -29.67 5.68
N GLU A 95 3.92 -30.55 4.84
CA GLU A 95 5.17 -31.30 5.10
C GLU A 95 6.44 -30.54 4.66
N MET A 96 6.30 -29.32 4.13
CA MET A 96 7.43 -28.50 3.72
C MET A 96 8.33 -28.16 4.92
N THR A 97 9.63 -28.38 4.76
CA THR A 97 10.65 -28.07 5.77
C THR A 97 11.19 -26.66 5.60
N TRP A 98 11.96 -26.20 6.59
CA TRP A 98 12.64 -24.91 6.52
C TRP A 98 13.63 -24.85 5.36
N GLN A 99 14.37 -25.93 5.13
CA GLN A 99 15.35 -26.06 4.06
C GLN A 99 14.69 -26.00 2.68
N ASP A 100 13.53 -26.63 2.51
CA ASP A 100 12.76 -26.54 1.26
C ASP A 100 12.32 -25.11 0.99
N ALA A 101 11.76 -24.46 2.01
CA ALA A 101 11.28 -23.08 1.91
C ALA A 101 12.44 -22.12 1.57
N GLU A 102 13.60 -22.28 2.21
CA GLU A 102 14.81 -21.51 1.89
C GLU A 102 15.24 -21.67 0.43
N LYS A 103 15.30 -22.91 -0.07
CA LYS A 103 15.63 -23.20 -1.48
C LYS A 103 14.64 -22.54 -2.44
N ILE A 104 13.34 -22.62 -2.15
CA ILE A 104 12.28 -21.98 -2.95
C ILE A 104 12.43 -20.46 -2.95
N ILE A 105 12.62 -19.84 -1.78
CA ILE A 105 12.80 -18.38 -1.66
C ILE A 105 14.04 -17.90 -2.42
N ASN A 106 15.15 -18.64 -2.33
CA ASN A 106 16.37 -18.31 -3.06
C ASN A 106 16.15 -18.40 -4.58
N ALA A 107 15.44 -19.42 -5.07
CA ALA A 107 15.07 -19.51 -6.48
C ALA A 107 14.14 -18.37 -6.91
N PHE A 108 13.17 -17.96 -6.07
CA PHE A 108 12.28 -16.83 -6.36
C PHE A 108 12.99 -15.49 -6.54
N ARG A 109 14.19 -15.32 -5.96
CA ARG A 109 15.00 -14.11 -6.16
C ARG A 109 15.55 -14.02 -7.59
N THR A 110 15.81 -15.16 -8.22
CA THR A 110 16.36 -15.27 -9.57
C THR A 110 15.26 -15.32 -10.63
N ILE A 111 14.14 -15.99 -10.33
CA ILE A 111 13.01 -16.11 -11.25
C ILE A 111 12.38 -14.74 -11.52
N LYS A 112 12.16 -14.45 -12.81
CA LYS A 112 11.51 -13.20 -13.23
C LYS A 112 9.99 -13.33 -13.12
N PHE A 113 9.40 -12.66 -12.14
CA PHE A 113 7.94 -12.53 -11.97
C PHE A 113 7.38 -11.24 -12.59
N LEU A 114 6.10 -11.27 -12.96
CA LEU A 114 5.35 -10.06 -13.28
C LEU A 114 5.18 -9.20 -12.03
N ALA A 115 5.02 -7.89 -12.20
CA ALA A 115 4.77 -7.01 -11.05
C ALA A 115 3.49 -7.41 -10.29
N PRO A 116 3.46 -7.25 -8.96
CA PRO A 116 2.24 -7.39 -8.18
C PRO A 116 1.13 -6.48 -8.71
N SER A 117 -0.12 -6.87 -8.50
CA SER A 117 -1.27 -6.07 -8.89
C SER A 117 -1.31 -4.75 -8.10
N SER A 118 -1.58 -3.64 -8.78
CA SER A 118 -1.84 -2.34 -8.14
C SER A 118 -3.29 -2.17 -7.68
N GLU A 119 -4.17 -3.16 -7.92
CA GLU A 119 -5.59 -3.08 -7.56
C GLU A 119 -5.85 -2.96 -6.05
N GLY A 120 -4.90 -3.41 -5.23
CA GLY A 120 -4.97 -3.27 -3.78
C GLY A 120 -4.60 -1.88 -3.28
N LEU A 121 -4.00 -1.04 -4.13
CA LEU A 121 -3.65 0.33 -3.76
C LEU A 121 -4.91 1.20 -3.70
N ARG A 122 -4.95 2.05 -2.69
CA ARG A 122 -5.94 3.11 -2.53
C ARG A 122 -5.17 4.42 -2.48
N THR A 123 -5.60 5.34 -3.31
CA THR A 123 -5.05 6.68 -3.42
C THR A 123 -6.15 7.68 -3.12
N ILE A 124 -5.78 8.84 -2.62
CA ILE A 124 -6.73 9.94 -2.42
C ILE A 124 -7.15 10.45 -3.80
N GLY A 125 -6.20 10.55 -4.73
CA GLY A 125 -6.39 11.02 -6.09
C GLY A 125 -6.17 12.54 -6.20
N GLU A 126 -5.62 12.95 -7.34
CA GLU A 126 -5.18 14.33 -7.58
C GLU A 126 -6.29 15.37 -7.34
N GLU A 127 -7.48 15.10 -7.87
CA GLU A 127 -8.63 16.02 -7.77
C GLU A 127 -9.12 16.16 -6.33
N ASN A 128 -9.18 15.05 -5.60
CA ASN A 128 -9.62 15.04 -4.20
C ASN A 128 -8.61 15.76 -3.29
N ILE A 129 -7.31 15.55 -3.53
CA ILE A 129 -6.26 16.30 -2.82
C ILE A 129 -6.38 17.80 -3.12
N LYS A 130 -6.60 18.18 -4.39
CA LYS A 130 -6.80 19.58 -4.79
C LYS A 130 -7.98 20.21 -4.05
N LYS A 131 -9.14 19.55 -4.06
CA LYS A 131 -10.37 20.03 -3.39
C LYS A 131 -10.17 20.17 -1.88
N ALA A 132 -9.57 19.17 -1.24
CA ALA A 132 -9.32 19.19 0.20
C ALA A 132 -8.40 20.34 0.60
N LEU A 133 -7.27 20.52 -0.09
CA LEU A 133 -6.30 21.56 0.22
C LEU A 133 -6.83 22.96 -0.10
N ALA A 134 -7.60 23.13 -1.18
CA ALA A 134 -8.26 24.40 -1.50
C ALA A 134 -9.27 24.80 -0.40
N ALA A 135 -10.10 23.87 0.07
CA ALA A 135 -11.09 24.15 1.10
C ALA A 135 -10.48 24.38 2.49
N ILE A 136 -9.42 23.63 2.84
CA ILE A 136 -8.87 23.61 4.19
C ILE A 136 -7.72 24.62 4.36
N ILE A 137 -6.82 24.71 3.38
CA ILE A 137 -5.63 25.56 3.44
C ILE A 137 -5.85 26.88 2.67
N ASN A 138 -6.68 26.86 1.62
CA ASN A 138 -6.90 28.03 0.75
C ASN A 138 -5.59 28.73 0.32
N PRO A 139 -4.67 28.03 -0.36
CA PRO A 139 -3.41 28.60 -0.83
C PRO A 139 -3.60 29.43 -2.10
N GLU A 140 -2.65 30.30 -2.42
CA GLU A 140 -2.62 31.04 -3.68
C GLU A 140 -2.13 30.17 -4.84
N ILE A 141 -1.19 29.27 -4.55
CA ILE A 141 -0.61 28.34 -5.52
C ILE A 141 -0.76 26.92 -4.96
N LEU A 142 -1.28 26.01 -5.78
CA LEU A 142 -1.48 24.60 -5.44
C LEU A 142 -1.06 23.69 -6.61
N PHE A 143 -0.07 22.84 -6.35
CA PHE A 143 0.33 21.77 -7.27
C PHE A 143 0.12 20.42 -6.60
N VAL A 144 -0.36 19.45 -7.36
CA VAL A 144 -0.54 18.06 -6.91
C VAL A 144 -0.01 17.13 -7.99
N ILE A 145 0.73 16.11 -7.60
CA ILE A 145 1.23 15.06 -8.49
C ILE A 145 0.93 13.69 -7.90
N VAL A 146 0.43 12.80 -8.76
CA VAL A 146 0.22 11.39 -8.45
C VAL A 146 1.12 10.56 -9.35
N ARG A 147 2.06 9.83 -8.75
CA ARG A 147 2.98 8.96 -9.50
C ARG A 147 2.25 7.68 -9.93
N LYS A 148 2.75 7.03 -11.00
CA LYS A 148 2.35 5.65 -11.32
C LYS A 148 2.78 4.71 -10.18
N PRO A 149 2.03 3.63 -9.89
CA PRO A 149 2.42 2.62 -8.91
C PRO A 149 3.83 2.06 -9.18
N ALA A 150 4.57 1.80 -8.12
CA ALA A 150 5.89 1.19 -8.13
C ALA A 150 5.92 0.00 -7.17
N VAL A 151 7.00 -0.78 -7.19
CA VAL A 151 7.13 -1.99 -6.38
C VAL A 151 8.39 -1.88 -5.52
N HIS A 152 8.22 -2.00 -4.21
CA HIS A 152 9.32 -2.05 -3.26
C HIS A 152 9.78 -3.50 -3.02
N SER A 153 11.09 -3.73 -3.09
CA SER A 153 11.75 -5.02 -2.86
C SER A 153 11.14 -6.19 -3.65
N GLY A 154 10.50 -5.89 -4.79
CA GLY A 154 9.79 -6.86 -5.63
C GLY A 154 8.47 -7.40 -5.06
N GLY A 155 8.10 -7.05 -3.82
CA GLY A 155 7.00 -7.69 -3.10
C GLY A 155 5.75 -6.83 -2.90
N HIS A 156 5.96 -5.54 -2.65
CA HIS A 156 4.88 -4.66 -2.21
C HIS A 156 4.70 -3.52 -3.20
N ALA A 157 3.52 -3.47 -3.82
CA ALA A 157 3.14 -2.32 -4.60
C ALA A 157 2.95 -1.11 -3.67
N PHE A 158 3.33 0.07 -4.11
CA PHE A 158 3.08 1.33 -3.43
C PHE A 158 2.89 2.44 -4.46
N GLN A 159 2.27 3.53 -4.04
CA GLN A 159 2.07 4.73 -4.86
C GLN A 159 2.31 5.97 -4.01
N VAL A 160 2.86 7.00 -4.64
CA VAL A 160 3.22 8.25 -3.96
C VAL A 160 2.43 9.39 -4.56
N GLU A 161 1.76 10.13 -3.69
CA GLU A 161 1.04 11.35 -4.00
C GLU A 161 1.71 12.51 -3.25
N CYS A 162 1.91 13.64 -3.90
CA CYS A 162 2.54 14.81 -3.30
C CYS A 162 1.76 16.07 -3.69
N ALA A 163 1.62 16.98 -2.72
CA ALA A 163 1.04 18.29 -2.94
C ALA A 163 1.97 19.38 -2.40
N PHE A 164 1.99 20.50 -3.10
CA PHE A 164 2.72 21.71 -2.75
C PHE A 164 1.77 22.90 -2.72
N CYS A 165 1.76 23.61 -1.60
CA CYS A 165 0.93 24.79 -1.37
C CYS A 165 1.82 25.99 -1.06
N TYR A 166 1.54 27.14 -1.66
CA TYR A 166 2.23 28.41 -1.39
C TYR A 166 1.24 29.58 -1.32
N GLY A 167 1.55 30.59 -0.50
CA GLY A 167 0.69 31.74 -0.25
C GLY A 167 -0.57 31.42 0.58
N GLY A 168 -1.46 32.40 0.76
CA GLY A 168 -2.70 32.23 1.53
C GLY A 168 -2.46 31.79 2.97
N ASN A 169 -3.12 30.71 3.40
CA ASN A 169 -2.90 30.10 4.73
C ASN A 169 -1.92 28.91 4.71
N ALA A 170 -1.08 28.78 3.68
CA ALA A 170 -0.05 27.75 3.64
C ALA A 170 1.05 27.97 4.70
N GLY A 171 1.56 26.88 5.24
CA GLY A 171 2.62 26.88 6.25
C GLY A 171 2.12 27.10 7.68
N ARG A 172 3.05 27.07 8.62
CA ARG A 172 2.76 27.23 10.04
C ARG A 172 3.08 28.65 10.49
N ARG A 173 2.07 29.34 11.03
CA ARG A 173 2.27 30.63 11.71
C ARG A 173 2.90 30.41 13.09
N THR A 174 3.96 31.14 13.37
CA THR A 174 4.62 31.17 14.68
C THR A 174 3.98 32.22 15.58
N SER A 175 4.25 32.15 16.88
CA SER A 175 3.81 33.16 17.86
C SER A 175 4.31 34.58 17.53
N GLU A 176 5.45 34.69 16.83
CA GLU A 176 6.04 35.94 16.34
C GLU A 176 5.43 36.43 15.01
N GLY A 177 4.37 35.79 14.51
CA GLY A 177 3.72 36.17 13.25
C GLY A 177 4.46 35.73 11.97
N LYS A 178 5.67 35.16 12.08
CA LYS A 178 6.42 34.61 10.94
C LYS A 178 5.79 33.31 10.43
N VAL A 179 5.73 33.16 9.12
CA VAL A 179 5.30 31.92 8.44
C VAL A 179 6.52 31.03 8.23
N LYS A 180 6.46 29.80 8.72
CA LYS A 180 7.47 28.76 8.48
C LYS A 180 6.90 27.66 7.57
N SER A 181 7.77 27.01 6.81
CA SER A 181 7.41 25.84 6.02
C SER A 181 6.84 24.73 6.92
N GLU A 182 5.75 24.09 6.49
CA GLU A 182 5.19 22.91 7.14
C GLU A 182 5.24 21.72 6.19
N ILE A 183 5.65 20.56 6.71
CA ILE A 183 5.61 19.28 6.00
C ILE A 183 4.56 18.39 6.67
N MET A 184 3.54 18.01 5.92
CA MET A 184 2.55 17.02 6.34
C MET A 184 2.86 15.68 5.68
N ARG A 185 2.95 14.61 6.48
CA ARG A 185 3.25 13.26 6.01
C ARG A 185 2.05 12.36 6.23
N PHE A 186 1.73 11.55 5.25
CA PHE A 186 0.61 10.61 5.25
C PHE A 186 1.09 9.22 4.85
N ALA A 187 0.47 8.19 5.39
CA ALA A 187 0.70 6.80 5.04
C ALA A 187 -0.62 6.05 5.15
N ASN A 188 -0.96 5.25 4.12
CA ASN A 188 -2.12 4.35 4.06
C ASN A 188 -3.43 4.99 4.56
N SER A 189 -3.84 6.09 3.90
CA SER A 189 -5.05 6.85 4.23
C SER A 189 -6.19 6.54 3.27
#